data_AF-A0AA37SLD5-F1
#
_entry.id   AF-A0AA37SLD5-F1
#
_cell.length_a   1.000
_cell.length_b   1.000
_cell.length_c   1.000
_cell.angle_alpha   90.00
_cell.angle_beta   90.00
_cell.angle_gamma   90.00
#
_symmetry.space_group_name_H-M   'P 1'
#
loop_
_entity.id
_entity.type
_entity.pdbx_description
1 polymer ?
#
loop_
_entity_poly.entity_id
_entity_poly.type
_entity_poly.pdbx_seq_one_letter_code
_entity_poly.pdbx_strand_id
1 'polypeptide(L)'
;MHAWVEAEVWAILKRWRVMPAYPYQAGFSRLSCAFCIFGNADQFATLKWMDANRFAKLVRYEKNFGCTLKRARGLDELSSEGTVYQAARSRPDLVAACLSDGALQTVLTEDWTHPAGAFGTGGGPV
;
A
#
# COMPACT_ATOMS: atom_id res chain seq x y z
N MET A 1 7.16 -18.12 -9.87
CA MET A 1 5.91 -18.35 -9.10
C MET A 1 4.71 -18.10 -10.00
N HIS A 2 4.34 -19.05 -10.86
CA HIS A 2 3.21 -18.91 -11.80
C HIS A 2 2.20 -20.07 -11.71
N ALA A 3 2.45 -21.04 -10.81
CA ALA A 3 1.62 -22.22 -10.65
C ALA A 3 0.61 -22.11 -9.49
N TRP A 4 0.69 -21.05 -8.68
CA TRP A 4 -0.08 -20.92 -7.45
C TRP A 4 -1.10 -19.80 -7.58
N VAL A 5 -2.34 -20.07 -7.19
CA VAL A 5 -3.36 -19.02 -7.01
C VAL A 5 -3.08 -18.25 -5.72
N GLU A 6 -3.61 -17.03 -5.61
CA GLU A 6 -3.38 -16.16 -4.45
C GLU A 6 -3.74 -16.84 -3.12
N ALA A 7 -4.81 -17.64 -3.09
CA ALA A 7 -5.22 -18.38 -1.90
C ALA A 7 -4.13 -19.37 -1.42
N GLU A 8 -3.40 -20.01 -2.33
CA GLU A 8 -2.31 -20.93 -1.99
C GLU A 8 -1.11 -20.19 -1.43
N VAL A 9 -0.82 -18.99 -1.95
CA VAL A 9 0.22 -18.11 -1.40
C VAL A 9 -0.13 -17.70 0.03
N TRP A 10 -1.36 -17.26 0.30
CA TRP A 10 -1.77 -16.93 1.67
C TRP A 10 -1.76 -18.16 2.59
N ALA A 11 -2.17 -19.32 2.10
CA ALA A 11 -2.18 -20.57 2.87
C ALA A 11 -0.76 -21.00 3.29
N ILE A 12 0.24 -20.89 2.41
CA ILE A 12 1.61 -21.25 2.78
C ILE A 12 2.22 -20.27 3.78
N LEU A 13 1.94 -18.96 3.63
CA LEU A 13 2.41 -17.94 4.56
C LEU A 13 1.81 -18.20 5.95
N LYS A 14 0.51 -18.52 6.02
CA LYS A 14 -0.15 -18.92 7.27
C LYS A 14 0.47 -20.17 7.88
N ARG A 15 0.69 -21.22 7.09
CA ARG A 15 1.24 -22.50 7.56
C ARG A 15 2.60 -22.31 8.25
N TRP A 16 3.43 -21.42 7.73
CA TRP A 16 4.76 -21.13 8.27
C TRP A 16 4.82 -19.88 9.14
N ARG A 17 3.65 -19.33 9.52
CA ARG A 17 3.55 -18.15 10.39
C ARG A 17 4.27 -16.92 9.85
N VAL A 18 4.51 -16.85 8.54
CA VAL A 18 5.14 -15.69 7.91
C VAL A 18 4.15 -14.53 7.99
N MET A 19 4.55 -13.48 8.70
CA MET A 19 3.77 -12.29 8.92
C MET A 19 3.47 -11.61 7.57
N PRO A 20 2.20 -11.29 7.27
CA PRO A 20 1.90 -10.45 6.11
C PRO A 20 2.59 -9.10 6.25
N ALA A 21 3.24 -8.62 5.19
CA ALA A 21 3.92 -7.32 5.25
C ALA A 21 2.94 -6.21 5.67
N TYR A 22 3.43 -5.23 6.44
CA TYR A 22 2.56 -4.20 7.02
C TYR A 22 1.65 -3.49 6.02
N PRO A 23 2.07 -3.18 4.76
CA PRO A 23 1.15 -2.59 3.79
C PRO A 23 -0.02 -3.49 3.42
N TYR A 24 0.17 -4.82 3.31
CA TYR A 24 -0.96 -5.74 3.12
C TYR A 24 -1.92 -5.66 4.29
N GLN A 25 -1.40 -5.61 5.52
CA GLN A 25 -2.24 -5.44 6.70
C GLN A 25 -3.00 -4.10 6.67
N ALA A 26 -2.37 -3.02 6.19
CA ALA A 26 -2.96 -1.68 6.10
C ALA A 26 -4.01 -1.56 4.98
N GLY A 27 -4.22 -2.61 4.18
CA GLY A 27 -5.26 -2.67 3.14
C GLY A 27 -4.72 -2.61 1.71
N PHE A 28 -3.42 -2.45 1.51
CA PHE A 28 -2.83 -2.43 0.18
C PHE A 28 -2.76 -3.86 -0.39
N SER A 29 -3.39 -4.12 -1.52
CA SER A 29 -3.34 -5.41 -2.22
C SER A 29 -2.07 -5.66 -3.03
N ARG A 30 -1.20 -4.67 -3.11
CA ARG A 30 0.09 -4.75 -3.80
C ARG A 30 1.16 -4.06 -2.97
N LEU A 31 2.35 -4.66 -2.97
CA LEU A 31 3.53 -4.09 -2.37
C LEU A 31 4.51 -3.66 -3.46
N SER A 32 4.82 -2.36 -3.50
CA SER A 32 5.81 -1.76 -4.38
C SER A 32 6.44 -0.55 -3.68
N CYS A 33 7.08 0.35 -4.43
CA CYS A 33 7.42 1.68 -3.92
C CYS A 33 6.17 2.38 -3.34
N ALA A 34 6.34 3.08 -2.22
CA ALA A 34 5.36 4.05 -1.74
C ALA A 34 5.15 5.11 -2.84
N PHE A 35 3.90 5.41 -3.20
CA PHE A 35 3.52 6.26 -4.34
C PHE A 35 3.90 5.72 -5.73
N CYS A 36 3.75 4.41 -5.95
CA CYS A 36 4.00 3.79 -7.24
C CYS A 36 3.17 4.41 -8.38
N ILE A 37 3.76 4.53 -9.56
CA ILE A 37 3.09 4.99 -10.80
C ILE A 37 1.85 4.16 -11.16
N PHE A 38 1.77 2.91 -10.72
CA PHE A 38 0.62 2.03 -10.92
C PHE A 38 -0.46 2.18 -9.84
N GLY A 39 -0.26 3.08 -8.87
CA GLY A 39 -1.21 3.28 -7.78
C GLY A 39 -2.56 3.80 -8.27
N ASN A 40 -3.64 3.33 -7.63
CA ASN A 40 -5.01 3.78 -7.89
C ASN A 40 -5.43 4.91 -6.93
N ALA A 41 -6.66 5.41 -7.09
CA ALA A 41 -7.18 6.52 -6.29
C ALA A 41 -7.14 6.23 -4.79
N ASP A 42 -7.65 5.07 -4.34
CA ASP A 42 -7.66 4.68 -2.93
C ASP A 42 -6.25 4.56 -2.32
N GLN A 43 -5.29 4.04 -3.08
CA GLN A 43 -3.90 3.95 -2.66
C GLN A 43 -3.30 5.35 -2.47
N PHE A 44 -3.54 6.28 -3.41
CA PHE A 44 -3.05 7.64 -3.27
C PHE A 44 -3.78 8.44 -2.18
N ALA A 45 -5.08 8.24 -1.99
CA ALA A 45 -5.83 8.82 -0.88
C ALA A 45 -5.29 8.33 0.47
N THR A 46 -5.06 7.02 0.60
CA THR A 46 -4.51 6.41 1.80
C THR A 46 -3.09 6.90 2.06
N LEU A 47 -2.21 6.93 1.06
CA LEU A 47 -0.84 7.42 1.22
C LEU A 47 -0.76 8.92 1.51
N LYS A 48 -1.65 9.74 0.94
CA LYS A 48 -1.79 11.17 1.29
C LYS A 48 -2.18 11.35 2.76
N TRP A 49 -3.08 10.52 3.26
CA TRP A 49 -3.48 10.53 4.67
C TRP A 49 -2.36 10.02 5.60
N MET A 50 -1.63 8.97 5.21
CA MET A 50 -0.53 8.40 6.00
C MET A 50 0.70 9.33 6.05
N ASP A 51 1.08 9.93 4.92
CA ASP A 51 2.31 10.73 4.78
C ASP A 51 2.06 11.96 3.89
N ALA A 52 1.33 12.92 4.45
CA ALA A 52 0.96 14.17 3.78
C ALA A 52 2.19 14.98 3.32
N ASN A 53 3.30 14.90 4.04
CA ASN A 53 4.53 15.62 3.72
C ASN A 53 5.20 15.06 2.46
N ARG A 54 5.38 13.73 2.35
CA ARG A 54 5.91 13.12 1.12
C ARG A 54 4.93 13.29 -0.05
N PHE A 55 3.62 13.19 0.18
CA PHE A 55 2.63 13.44 -0.87
C PHE A 55 2.71 14.88 -1.41
N ALA A 56 2.74 15.89 -0.53
CA ALA A 56 2.85 17.29 -0.94
C ALA A 56 4.15 17.58 -1.72
N LYS A 57 5.25 16.89 -1.37
CA LYS A 57 6.50 16.96 -2.11
C LYS A 57 6.35 16.42 -3.54
N LEU A 58 5.62 15.32 -3.74
CA LEU A 58 5.35 14.76 -5.07
C LEU A 58 4.45 15.68 -5.91
N VAL A 59 3.39 16.25 -5.32
CA VAL A 59 2.55 17.26 -6.00
C VAL A 59 3.39 18.46 -6.46
N ARG A 60 4.33 18.92 -5.61
CA ARG A 60 5.25 20.00 -6.00
C ARG A 60 6.16 19.59 -7.15
N TYR A 61 6.60 18.33 -7.20
CA TYR A 61 7.37 17.84 -8.34
C TYR A 61 6.57 17.85 -9.64
N GLU A 62 5.29 17.49 -9.61
CA GLU A 62 4.44 17.59 -10.82
C GLU A 62 4.40 19.04 -11.36
N LYS A 63 4.26 20.01 -10.46
CA LYS A 63 4.27 21.45 -10.80
C LYS A 63 5.63 21.90 -11.34
N ASN A 64 6.72 21.52 -10.68
CA ASN A 64 8.06 21.95 -11.05
C ASN A 64 8.52 21.36 -12.38
N PHE A 65 8.13 20.13 -12.68
CA PHE A 65 8.52 19.45 -13.91
C PHE A 65 7.53 19.66 -15.06
N GLY A 66 6.35 20.21 -14.79
CA GLY A 66 5.31 20.41 -15.80
C GLY A 66 4.72 19.11 -16.33
N CYS A 67 4.83 18.01 -15.58
CA CYS A 67 4.31 16.70 -15.96
C CYS A 67 3.73 15.97 -14.74
N THR A 68 2.79 15.05 -14.99
CA THR A 68 2.11 14.30 -13.93
C THR A 68 2.67 12.89 -13.79
N LEU A 69 2.64 12.33 -12.58
CA LEU A 69 3.03 10.94 -12.31
C LEU A 69 2.07 9.95 -13.01
N LYS A 70 0.82 10.37 -13.17
CA LYS A 70 -0.28 9.59 -13.72
C LYS A 70 -0.71 10.19 -15.05
N ARG A 71 -1.15 9.34 -15.98
CA ARG A 71 -1.71 9.82 -17.25
C ARG A 71 -3.01 10.59 -16.97
N ALA A 72 -3.23 11.65 -17.74
CA ALA A 72 -4.43 12.48 -17.77
C ALA A 72 -4.75 13.34 -16.53
N ARG A 73 -4.18 13.07 -15.35
CA ARG A 73 -4.50 13.81 -14.12
C ARG A 73 -3.35 13.86 -13.12
N GLY A 74 -3.36 14.90 -12.29
CA GLY A 74 -2.39 15.10 -11.21
C GLY A 74 -2.72 14.29 -9.96
N LEU A 75 -1.77 14.25 -9.02
CA LEU A 75 -1.91 13.48 -7.79
C LEU A 75 -3.01 14.02 -6.87
N ASP A 76 -3.19 15.34 -6.78
CA ASP A 76 -4.24 15.92 -5.93
C ASP A 76 -5.64 15.49 -6.39
N GLU A 77 -5.92 15.59 -7.69
CA GLU A 77 -7.16 15.12 -8.31
C GLU A 77 -7.36 13.62 -8.06
N LEU A 78 -6.38 12.79 -8.43
CA LEU A 78 -6.46 11.34 -8.23
C LEU A 78 -6.72 10.95 -6.77
N SER A 79 -6.05 11.59 -5.81
CA SER A 79 -6.21 11.29 -4.38
C SER A 79 -7.58 11.70 -3.85
N SER A 80 -8.22 12.71 -4.45
CA SER A 80 -9.55 13.18 -4.03
C SER A 80 -10.68 12.25 -4.44
N GLU A 81 -10.45 11.42 -5.47
CA GLU A 81 -11.40 10.40 -5.94
C GLU A 81 -11.36 9.11 -5.11
N GLY A 82 -10.33 8.94 -4.28
CA GLY A 82 -10.09 7.72 -3.53
C GLY A 82 -10.64 7.75 -2.11
N THR A 83 -10.83 6.55 -1.54
CA THR A 83 -11.19 6.35 -0.14
C THR A 83 -10.00 5.82 0.65
N VAL A 84 -9.74 6.41 1.81
CA VAL A 84 -8.70 5.93 2.73
C VAL A 84 -9.07 4.54 3.24
N TYR A 85 -8.14 3.59 3.18
CA TYR A 85 -8.37 2.24 3.68
C TYR A 85 -8.72 2.22 5.16
N GLN A 86 -9.83 1.58 5.50
CA GLN A 86 -10.30 1.50 6.88
C GLN A 86 -9.30 0.76 7.78
N ALA A 87 -8.59 -0.24 7.25
CA ALA A 87 -7.56 -0.98 7.99
C ALA A 87 -6.34 -0.13 8.37
N ALA A 88 -6.02 0.90 7.57
CA ALA A 88 -5.01 1.90 7.93
C ALA A 88 -5.58 2.90 8.94
N ARG A 89 -6.82 3.35 8.73
CA ARG A 89 -7.48 4.34 9.60
C ARG A 89 -7.73 3.82 11.02
N SER A 90 -8.01 2.53 11.18
CA SER A 90 -8.28 1.91 12.48
C SER A 90 -7.01 1.52 13.27
N ARG A 91 -5.82 1.57 12.65
CA ARG A 91 -4.56 1.13 13.26
C ARG A 91 -3.41 2.12 13.04
N PRO A 92 -3.34 3.21 13.82
CA PRO A 92 -2.28 4.21 13.72
C PRO A 92 -0.87 3.65 13.99
N ASP A 93 -0.77 2.64 14.86
CA ASP A 93 0.45 1.89 15.16
C ASP A 93 1.00 1.17 13.91
N LEU A 94 0.11 0.53 13.14
CA LEU A 94 0.46 -0.12 11.89
C LEU A 94 0.91 0.90 10.84
N VAL A 95 0.27 2.07 10.79
CA VAL A 95 0.67 3.17 9.89
C VAL A 95 2.06 3.67 10.25
N ALA A 96 2.35 3.88 11.54
CA ALA A 96 3.69 4.26 12.00
C ALA A 96 4.73 3.19 11.62
N ALA A 97 4.40 1.91 11.77
CA ALA A 97 5.27 0.80 11.37
C ALA A 97 5.51 0.74 9.86
N CYS A 98 4.51 1.07 9.03
CA CYS A 98 4.67 1.16 7.57
C CYS A 98 5.61 2.30 7.13
N LEU A 99 5.64 3.39 7.89
CA LEU A 99 6.42 4.60 7.57
C LEU A 99 7.81 4.60 8.20
N SER A 100 8.07 3.69 9.14
CA SER A 100 9.34 3.52 9.83
C SER A 100 10.47 3.13 8.87
N ASP A 101 11.66 3.66 9.11
CA ASP A 101 12.93 3.24 8.51
C ASP A 101 13.66 2.17 9.36
N GLY A 102 13.09 1.82 10.51
CA GLY A 102 13.63 0.80 11.41
C GLY A 102 13.52 -0.61 10.83
N ALA A 103 14.46 -1.47 11.23
CA ALA A 103 14.43 -2.88 10.88
C ALA A 103 13.23 -3.59 11.52
N LEU A 104 12.63 -4.51 10.77
CA LEU A 104 11.63 -5.44 11.32
C LEU A 104 12.26 -6.28 12.42
N GLN A 105 11.64 -6.30 13.59
CA GLN A 105 12.10 -7.13 14.71
C GLN A 105 11.88 -8.63 14.44
N THR A 106 10.86 -8.96 13.65
CA THR A 106 10.55 -10.33 13.23
C THR A 106 9.77 -10.32 11.90
N VAL A 107 9.81 -11.44 11.20
CA VAL A 107 8.97 -11.75 10.03
C VAL A 107 7.96 -12.86 10.31
N LEU A 108 7.86 -13.31 11.57
CA LEU A 108 6.96 -14.37 12.01
C LEU A 108 5.91 -13.83 12.99
N THR A 109 4.71 -14.41 12.98
CA THR A 109 3.61 -14.05 13.90
C THR A 109 2.81 -15.29 14.32
N GLU A 110 2.48 -15.39 15.60
CA GLU A 110 1.64 -16.45 16.14
C GLU A 110 0.16 -16.22 15.81
N ASP A 111 -0.28 -14.96 15.77
CA ASP A 111 -1.67 -14.54 15.57
C ASP A 111 -1.98 -14.29 14.09
N TRP A 112 -1.66 -15.27 13.25
CA TRP A 112 -1.80 -15.11 11.81
C TRP A 112 -3.27 -14.95 11.39
N THR A 113 -3.56 -13.83 10.72
CA THR A 113 -4.86 -13.51 10.13
C THR A 113 -4.69 -13.05 8.68
N HIS A 114 -5.73 -13.21 7.86
CA HIS A 114 -5.70 -12.67 6.51
C HIS A 114 -5.59 -11.14 6.58
N PRO A 115 -4.60 -10.54 5.89
CA PRO A 115 -4.46 -9.10 5.89
C PRO A 115 -5.60 -8.46 5.09
N ALA A 116 -5.96 -7.21 5.43
CA ALA A 116 -7.05 -6.50 4.74
C ALA A 116 -6.81 -6.29 3.23
N GLY A 117 -5.54 -6.31 2.80
CA GLY A 117 -5.18 -6.23 1.39
C GLY A 117 -5.22 -7.56 0.63
N ALA A 118 -5.47 -8.71 1.29
CA ALA A 118 -5.61 -9.98 0.59
C ALA A 118 -6.82 -9.96 -0.36
N PHE A 119 -6.67 -10.56 -1.54
CA PHE A 119 -7.70 -10.66 -2.58
C PHE A 119 -8.22 -9.31 -3.09
N GLY A 120 -7.44 -8.24 -2.94
CA GLY A 120 -7.78 -6.92 -3.46
C GLY A 120 -7.37 -6.73 -4.92
N THR A 121 -7.76 -5.61 -5.52
CA THR A 121 -7.45 -5.31 -6.92
C THR A 121 -5.96 -4.96 -7.08
N GLY A 122 -5.22 -5.76 -7.84
CA GLY A 122 -3.85 -5.44 -8.25
C GLY A 122 -3.85 -4.42 -9.40
N GLY A 123 -3.16 -3.29 -9.22
CA GLY A 123 -2.77 -2.40 -10.33
C GLY A 123 -1.35 -2.75 -10.81
N GLY A 124 -1.09 -2.65 -12.12
CA GLY A 124 0.22 -2.98 -12.70
C GLY A 124 0.18 -3.06 -14.22
N PRO A 125 1.34 -3.30 -14.88
CA PRO A 125 1.38 -3.63 -16.30
C PRO A 125 0.59 -4.92 -16.55
N VAL A 126 -0.13 -4.95 -17.67
CA VAL A 126 -0.70 -6.16 -18.28
C VAL A 126 0.21 -6.70 -19.36
#